data_AF-X1QVS5-F1
#
_entry.id   AF-X1QVS5-F1
#
_cell.length_a   1.000
_cell.length_b   1.000
_cell.length_c   1.000
_cell.angle_alpha   90.00
_cell.angle_beta   90.00
_cell.angle_gamma   90.00
#
_symmetry.space_group_name_H-M   'P 1'
#
loop_
_entity.id
_entity.type
_entity.pdbx_description
1 polymer ?
#
loop_
_entity_poly.entity_id
_entity_poly.type
_entity_poly.pdbx_seq_one_letter_code
_entity_poly.pdbx_strand_id
1 'polypeptide(L)' 'MNQGFPPTAEPISKLIQELNKLPGIGPKSAQRLAYYLLRAPEEQARLLADAILSVKQEITLCSACLNVPVFLQ' A
#
# COMPACT_ATOMS: atom_id res chain seq x y z
N MET A 1 4.48 11.79 22.26
CA MET A 1 3.52 11.62 21.15
C MET A 1 3.01 10.19 21.19
N ASN A 2 2.01 9.92 22.01
CA ASN A 2 1.48 8.58 22.23
C ASN A 2 0.20 8.42 21.41
N GLN A 3 0.29 7.85 20.21
CA GLN A 3 -0.89 7.36 19.52
C GLN A 3 -1.15 5.93 19.98
N GLY A 4 -1.94 5.82 21.07
CA GLY A 4 -2.48 4.56 21.54
C GLY A 4 -3.38 3.96 20.47
N PHE A 5 -2.88 2.92 19.83
CA PHE A 5 -3.69 2.00 19.05
C PHE A 5 -4.07 0.85 20.00
N PRO A 6 -5.34 0.39 20.05
CA PRO A 6 -5.68 -0.83 20.78
C PRO A 6 -4.83 -2.00 20.25
N PRO A 7 -4.67 -3.11 21.01
CA PRO A 7 -3.96 -4.30 20.52
C PRO A 7 -4.74 -4.91 19.35
N THR A 8 -4.59 -4.34 18.16
CA THR A 8 -5.09 -4.89 16.93
C THR A 8 -4.24 -6.07 16.55
N ALA A 9 -4.86 -7.08 15.92
CA ALA A 9 -4.15 -8.24 15.42
C ALA A 9 -2.94 -7.80 14.60
N GLU A 10 -1.79 -8.44 14.82
CA GLU A 10 -0.50 -8.08 14.23
C GLU A 10 -0.56 -7.79 12.71
N PRO A 11 -1.30 -8.58 11.88
CA PRO A 11 -1.43 -8.31 10.45
C PRO A 11 -2.09 -6.96 10.13
N ILE A 12 -3.08 -6.54 10.92
CA ILE A 12 -3.79 -5.27 10.74
C ILE A 12 -2.86 -4.11 11.09
N SER A 13 -2.14 -4.22 12.22
CA SER A 13 -1.17 -3.20 12.64
C SER A 13 -0.10 -2.98 11.56
N LYS A 14 0.45 -4.07 11.01
CA LYS A 14 1.42 -4.01 9.92
C LYS A 14 0.87 -3.32 8.67
N LEU A 15 -0.35 -3.66 8.24
CA LEU A 15 -0.98 -3.03 7.09
C LEU A 15 -1.20 -1.52 7.31
N ILE A 16 -1.61 -1.11 8.50
CA ILE A 16 -1.79 0.30 8.85
C ILE A 16 -0.46 1.06 8.78
N GLN A 17 0.63 0.46 9.29
CA GLN A 17 1.95 1.07 9.24
C GLN A 17 2.44 1.26 7.80
N GLU A 18 2.28 0.26 6.93
CA GLU A 18 2.69 0.38 5.53
C GLU A 18 1.86 1.42 4.77
N LEU A 19 0.53 1.45 4.98
CA LEU A 19 -0.34 2.45 4.36
C LEU A 19 -0.04 3.87 4.83
N ASN A 20 0.39 4.06 6.08
CA ASN A 20 0.73 5.37 6.62
C ASN A 20 1.99 5.99 5.98
N LYS A 21 2.89 5.16 5.45
CA LYS A 21 4.10 5.64 4.76
C LYS A 21 3.81 6.27 3.40
N LEU A 22 2.61 6.06 2.85
CA LEU A 22 2.22 6.59 1.55
C LEU A 22 1.92 8.10 1.63
N PRO A 23 2.36 8.88 0.64
CA PRO A 23 2.10 10.32 0.61
C PRO A 23 0.57 10.57 0.58
N GLY A 24 0.09 11.43 1.47
CA GLY A 24 -1.33 11.77 1.57
C GLY A 24 -2.18 10.83 2.44
N ILE A 25 -1.60 9.78 3.04
CA ILE A 25 -2.34 8.86 3.93
C ILE A 25 -1.89 9.01 5.39
N GLY A 26 -2.64 9.81 6.15
CA GLY A 26 -2.44 9.93 7.60
C GLY A 26 -2.92 8.70 8.40
N PRO A 27 -2.62 8.62 9.71
CA PRO A 27 -2.88 7.42 10.55
C PRO A 27 -4.36 7.01 10.59
N LYS A 28 -5.27 7.99 10.66
CA LYS A 28 -6.72 7.73 10.60
C LYS A 28 -7.18 7.16 9.25
N SER A 29 -6.59 7.64 8.15
CA SER A 29 -6.91 7.14 6.81
C SER A 29 -6.32 5.75 6.58
N ALA A 30 -5.08 5.50 7.03
CA ALA A 30 -4.46 4.18 6.97
C ALA A 30 -5.27 3.13 7.73
N GLN A 31 -5.73 3.47 8.95
CA GLN A 31 -6.64 2.61 9.71
C GLN A 31 -7.94 2.32 8.95
N ARG A 32 -8.61 3.35 8.42
CA ARG A 32 -9.85 3.19 7.67
C ARG A 32 -9.68 2.26 6.46
N LEU A 33 -8.58 2.41 5.73
CA LEU A 33 -8.26 1.58 4.58
C LEU A 33 -7.95 0.13 4.97
N ALA A 34 -7.19 -0.10 6.03
CA ALA A 34 -6.89 -1.45 6.52
C ALA A 34 -8.16 -2.21 6.92
N TYR A 35 -9.09 -1.55 7.63
CA TYR A 35 -10.37 -2.18 8.00
C TYR A 35 -11.34 -2.32 6.82
N TYR A 36 -11.23 -1.48 5.79
CA TYR A 36 -11.95 -1.68 4.54
C TYR A 36 -11.47 -2.95 3.83
N LEU A 37 -10.15 -3.11 3.65
CA LEU A 37 -9.55 -4.29 3.01
C LEU A 37 -9.82 -5.59 3.78
N LEU A 38 -9.87 -5.54 5.12
CA LEU A 38 -10.23 -6.69 5.94
C LEU A 38 -11.63 -7.24 5.63
N ARG A 39 -12.57 -6.37 5.21
CA ARG A 39 -13.96 -6.72 4.90
C ARG A 39 -14.19 -6.92 3.41
N ALA A 40 -13.21 -6.59 2.59
CA ALA A 40 -13.28 -6.76 1.15
C ALA A 40 -13.17 -8.26 0.79
N PRO A 41 -13.68 -8.67 -0.39
CA PRO A 41 -13.39 -10.00 -0.92
C PRO A 41 -11.87 -10.21 -1.07
N GLU A 42 -11.40 -11.43 -0.82
CA GLU A 42 -9.98 -11.78 -0.91
C GLU A 42 -9.37 -11.43 -2.27
N GLU A 43 -10.12 -11.65 -3.35
CA GLU A 43 -9.71 -11.32 -4.72
C GLU A 43 -9.36 -9.83 -4.88
N GLN A 44 -10.12 -8.93 -4.25
CA GLN A 44 -9.86 -7.50 -4.33
C GLN A 44 -8.54 -7.12 -3.65
N ALA A 45 -8.26 -7.71 -2.48
CA ALA A 45 -7.00 -7.51 -1.79
C ALA A 45 -5.82 -8.06 -2.61
N ARG A 46 -6.01 -9.21 -3.27
CA ARG A 46 -5.00 -9.83 -4.14
C ARG A 46 -4.70 -8.97 -5.36
N LEU A 47 -5.72 -8.52 -6.07
CA LEU A 47 -5.55 -7.64 -7.25
C LEU A 47 -4.82 -6.34 -6.90
N LEU A 48 -5.11 -5.75 -5.73
CA LEU A 48 -4.38 -4.57 -5.25
C LEU A 48 -2.91 -4.88 -4.97
N ALA A 49 -2.62 -6.00 -4.31
CA ALA A 49 -1.24 -6.41 -4.03
C ALA A 49 -0.46 -6.67 -5.33
N ASP A 50 -1.06 -7.36 -6.29
CA ASP A 50 -0.46 -7.64 -7.59
C ASP A 50 -0.20 -6.35 -8.37
N ALA A 51 -1.14 -5.41 -8.40
CA ALA A 51 -0.95 -4.11 -9.05
C ALA A 51 0.22 -3.32 -8.45
N ILE A 52 0.38 -3.33 -7.13
CA ILE A 52 1.51 -2.68 -6.44
C ILE A 52 2.84 -3.35 -6.83
N LEU A 53 2.88 -4.68 -6.88
CA LEU A 53 4.09 -5.43 -7.22
C LEU A 53 4.46 -5.27 -8.70
N SER A 54 3.49 -5.34 -9.62
CA SER A 54 3.70 -5.14 -11.06
C SER A 54 4.30 -3.76 -11.34
N VAL A 55 3.81 -2.69 -10.70
CA VAL A 55 4.44 -1.36 -10.84
C VAL A 55 5.90 -1.38 -10.39
N LYS A 56 6.25 -2.12 -9.35
CA LYS A 56 7.65 -2.15 -8.89
C LYS A 56 8.55 -3.01 -9.78
N GLN A 57 8.00 -4.03 -10.44
CA GLN A 57 8.75 -5.02 -11.22
C GLN A 57 8.85 -4.64 -12.70
N GLU A 58 7.76 -4.15 -13.29
CA GLU A 58 7.63 -3.93 -14.74
C GLU A 58 7.97 -2.50 -15.14
N ILE A 59 7.78 -1.54 -14.22
CA ILE A 59 8.03 -0.14 -14.49
C ILE A 59 9.42 0.24 -13.98
N THR A 60 10.32 0.50 -14.94
CA THR A 60 11.61 1.14 -14.65
C THR A 60 11.54 2.59 -15.06
N LEU A 61 12.14 3.48 -14.27
CA LEU A 61 12.31 4.87 -14.66
C LEU A 61 13.27 4.92 -15.85
N CYS A 62 12.85 5.61 -16.92
CA CYS A 62 13.72 5.82 -18.08
C CYS A 62 15.05 6.44 -17.63
N SER A 63 16.17 5.78 -17.97
CA SER A 63 17.53 6.24 -17.64
C SER A 63 17.91 7.56 -18.31
N ALA A 64 17.20 7.94 -19.38
CA ALA A 64 17.44 9.18 -20.12
C ALA A 64 16.65 10.39 -19.61
N CYS A 65 15.46 10.19 -19.02
CA CYS A 65 14.59 11.32 -18.65
C CYS A 65 13.96 11.25 -17.25
N LEU A 66 14.13 10.14 -16.50
CA LEU A 66 13.62 9.92 -15.14
C LEU A 66 12.11 10.14 -14.94
N ASN A 67 11.35 10.40 -16.01
CA ASN A 67 9.97 10.89 -15.93
C ASN A 67 8.97 9.98 -16.66
N VAL A 68 9.45 9.06 -17.51
CA VAL A 68 8.60 8.15 -18.28
C VAL A 68 8.84 6.71 -17.84
N PRO A 69 7.81 5.96 -17.42
CA PRO A 69 7.91 4.54 -17.18
C PRO A 69 8.15 3.82 -18.50
N VAL A 70 9.31 3.17 -18.64
CA VAL A 70 9.56 2.23 -19.75
C VAL A 70 9.15 0.85 -19.28
N PHE A 71 8.24 0.23 -20.03
CA PHE A 71 7.95 -1.20 -19.88
C PHE A 71 9.16 -1.97 -20.42
N LEU A 72 9.79 -2.76 -19.56
CA LEU A 72 10.81 -3.72 -19.99
C LEU A 72 10.10 -4.86 -20.73
N GLN A 73 10.10 -4.79 -22.07
CA GLN A 73 9.89 -5.93 -22.96
C GLN A 73 11.18 -6.25 -23.69
#